data_AF-A0A518HNQ9-F1
#
_entry.id   AF-A0A518HNQ9-F1
#
_cell.length_a   1.000
_cell.length_b   1.000
_cell.length_c   1.000
_cell.angle_alpha   90.00
_cell.angle_beta   90.00
_cell.angle_gamma   90.00
#
_symmetry.space_group_name_H-M   'P 1'
#
loop_
_entity.id
_entity.type
_entity.pdbx_description
1 polymer ?
#
loop_
_entity_poly.entity_id
_entity_poly.type
_entity_poly.pdbx_seq_one_letter_code
_entity_poly.pdbx_strand_id
1 'polypeptide(L)'
;MNTAPWKTRRTEPDGAFTREPSGSHTRIVLHYVSIGNGSRAEISYCYEPDERIVLAGGTAVAATSLAPGDRICLEDGATAEITHTEDVPWEPYDPEQPPRIVGTVKFTGYFQRIDFGVFGGGSVGTTPEHAFWSIDRNSWEPIASFQLGEALLTGGGTVARLQWISKPYFADCELRNIEVEEVHRYQVGEAPEGGLWTHNGMGNGCQVPKAKTVPRNKSSAILDDLVDSGNVQIKTAKGAGATNVDNHHIATNKSEFWGRLFKEVFDPARISLDDPINKVMIPGHKGGHGFYNYVILERLKDVVRGVNPNSQRYKRLLQRELLIIRRQLLDESTALSGILRSASSLEEARLARSLARRL
;
A
#
# COMPACT_ATOMS: atom_id res chain seq x y z
N MET A 1 44.75 -12.08 -4.41
CA MET A 1 43.99 -12.70 -3.30
C MET A 1 42.80 -13.41 -3.91
N ASN A 2 42.65 -14.69 -3.59
CA ASN A 2 41.88 -15.70 -4.33
C ASN A 2 40.38 -15.47 -4.33
N THR A 3 39.77 -15.49 -5.53
CA THR A 3 38.34 -15.76 -5.74
C THR A 3 38.18 -17.22 -6.15
N ALA A 4 37.33 -17.95 -5.41
CA ALA A 4 37.03 -19.35 -5.70
C ALA A 4 36.03 -19.47 -6.86
N PRO A 5 36.19 -20.45 -7.78
CA PRO A 5 35.27 -20.65 -8.88
C PRO A 5 34.05 -21.47 -8.43
N TRP A 6 32.87 -21.03 -8.84
CA TRP A 6 31.61 -21.75 -8.67
C TRP A 6 31.65 -23.06 -9.48
N LYS A 7 31.49 -24.18 -8.79
CA LYS A 7 31.35 -25.51 -9.41
C LYS A 7 29.96 -25.63 -10.01
N THR A 8 29.89 -25.70 -11.34
CA THR A 8 28.71 -26.14 -12.09
C THR A 8 28.45 -27.62 -11.80
N ARG A 9 27.28 -27.92 -11.23
CA ARG A 9 26.79 -29.30 -11.11
C ARG A 9 25.88 -29.58 -12.32
N ARG A 10 26.42 -30.30 -13.30
CA ARG A 10 25.62 -31.01 -14.32
C ARG A 10 25.07 -32.28 -13.67
N THR A 11 23.76 -32.47 -13.72
CA THR A 11 23.11 -33.79 -13.68
C THR A 11 21.87 -33.77 -14.58
N GLU A 12 22.08 -34.36 -15.77
CA GLU A 12 21.22 -35.24 -16.59
C GLU A 12 19.84 -34.82 -17.12
N PRO A 13 19.44 -35.41 -18.27
CA PRO A 13 18.45 -34.89 -19.22
C PRO A 13 17.10 -35.64 -19.17
N ASP A 14 16.12 -35.09 -19.90
CA ASP A 14 14.88 -35.77 -20.31
C ASP A 14 13.81 -36.03 -19.23
N GLY A 15 13.34 -34.93 -18.66
CA GLY A 15 11.97 -34.82 -18.16
C GLY A 15 11.34 -33.55 -18.72
N ALA A 16 11.19 -33.46 -20.04
CA ALA A 16 10.52 -32.33 -20.68
C ALA A 16 9.05 -32.31 -20.22
N PHE A 17 8.78 -31.57 -19.14
CA PHE A 17 7.46 -31.02 -18.90
C PHE A 17 7.18 -30.09 -20.07
N THR A 18 6.55 -30.62 -21.12
CA THR A 18 5.82 -29.79 -22.07
C THR A 18 4.74 -29.10 -21.25
N ARG A 19 5.02 -27.89 -20.77
CA ARG A 19 3.98 -26.96 -20.36
C ARG A 19 3.05 -26.88 -21.57
N GLU A 20 1.84 -27.44 -21.44
CA GLU A 20 0.80 -27.16 -22.41
C GLU A 20 0.73 -25.63 -22.54
N PRO A 21 0.68 -25.09 -23.76
CA PRO A 21 0.61 -23.65 -23.95
C PRO A 21 -0.65 -23.17 -23.23
N SER A 22 -0.45 -22.57 -22.06
CA SER A 22 -1.52 -21.95 -21.30
C SER A 22 -2.15 -20.95 -22.26
N GLY A 23 -3.42 -21.15 -22.60
CA GLY A 23 -4.12 -20.30 -23.56
C GLY A 23 -3.81 -18.83 -23.28
N SER A 24 -3.60 -18.03 -24.32
CA SER A 24 -3.23 -16.62 -24.18
C SER A 24 -4.16 -15.96 -23.16
N HIS A 25 -3.62 -15.56 -22.00
CA HIS A 25 -4.40 -14.83 -21.02
C HIS A 25 -4.52 -13.41 -21.58
N THR A 26 -5.71 -12.84 -21.56
CA THR A 26 -5.91 -11.44 -21.93
C THR A 26 -6.11 -10.64 -20.65
N ARG A 27 -5.65 -9.40 -20.62
CA ARG A 27 -5.99 -8.43 -19.58
C ARG A 27 -6.73 -7.24 -20.18
N ILE A 28 -7.42 -6.51 -19.31
CA ILE A 28 -8.14 -5.30 -19.70
C ILE A 28 -7.38 -4.10 -19.15
N VAL A 29 -6.85 -3.26 -20.04
CA VAL A 29 -6.28 -1.98 -19.67
C VAL A 29 -7.38 -0.93 -19.75
N LEU A 30 -7.67 -0.32 -18.62
CA LEU A 30 -8.60 0.81 -18.54
C LEU A 30 -7.81 2.11 -18.49
N HIS A 31 -8.14 3.04 -19.37
CA HIS A 31 -7.70 4.42 -19.28
C HIS A 31 -8.85 5.27 -18.75
N TYR A 32 -8.62 6.05 -17.71
CA TYR A 32 -9.65 6.86 -17.09
C TYR A 32 -9.09 8.17 -16.53
N VAL A 33 -9.97 9.16 -16.45
CA VAL A 33 -9.64 10.49 -15.95
C VAL A 33 -10.43 10.77 -14.68
N SER A 34 -9.73 11.18 -13.63
CA SER A 34 -10.32 11.70 -12.40
C SER A 34 -10.09 13.20 -12.31
N ILE A 35 -11.12 13.96 -11.94
CA ILE A 35 -11.05 15.42 -11.76
C ILE A 35 -11.60 15.73 -10.37
N GLY A 36 -10.79 16.40 -9.55
CA GLY A 36 -11.18 16.77 -8.19
C GLY A 36 -10.26 17.85 -7.60
N ASN A 37 -10.83 18.75 -6.80
CA ASN A 37 -10.10 19.78 -6.04
C ASN A 37 -9.07 20.58 -6.85
N GLY A 38 -9.39 20.91 -8.11
CA GLY A 38 -8.48 21.66 -8.99
C GLY A 38 -7.32 20.85 -9.57
N SER A 39 -7.34 19.54 -9.40
CA SER A 39 -6.38 18.61 -10.00
C SER A 39 -7.06 17.66 -11.00
N ARG A 40 -6.27 17.20 -11.97
CA ARG A 40 -6.64 16.20 -12.97
C ARG A 40 -5.65 15.04 -12.87
N ALA A 41 -6.17 13.82 -12.84
CA ALA A 41 -5.38 12.61 -12.94
C ALA A 41 -5.78 11.86 -14.21
N GLU A 42 -4.80 11.51 -15.04
CA GLU A 42 -4.94 10.63 -16.20
C GLU A 42 -4.30 9.29 -15.83
N ILE A 43 -5.11 8.24 -15.71
CA ILE A 43 -4.70 6.92 -15.23
C ILE A 43 -4.81 5.90 -16.37
N SER A 44 -3.86 4.98 -16.43
CA SER A 44 -4.01 3.70 -17.14
C SER A 44 -3.71 2.58 -16.15
N TYR A 45 -4.56 1.55 -16.07
CA TYR A 45 -4.34 0.42 -15.16
C TYR A 45 -4.87 -0.89 -15.74
N CYS A 46 -4.13 -1.98 -15.51
CA CYS A 46 -4.37 -3.32 -16.02
C CYS A 46 -5.16 -4.18 -15.01
N TYR A 47 -6.27 -4.78 -15.43
CA TYR A 47 -7.19 -5.57 -14.60
C TYR A 47 -7.38 -6.98 -15.17
N GLU A 48 -7.75 -7.94 -14.30
CA GLU A 48 -8.25 -9.23 -14.81
C GLU A 48 -9.56 -9.04 -15.59
N PRO A 49 -9.81 -9.80 -16.67
CA PRO A 49 -11.05 -9.69 -17.46
C PRO A 49 -12.35 -9.78 -16.65
N ASP A 50 -12.35 -10.59 -15.61
CA ASP A 50 -13.51 -10.83 -14.76
C ASP A 50 -13.45 -10.11 -13.40
N GLU A 51 -12.45 -9.25 -13.21
CA GLU A 51 -12.37 -8.39 -12.04
C GLU A 51 -13.58 -7.46 -11.99
N ARG A 52 -14.25 -7.42 -10.82
CA ARG A 52 -15.50 -6.66 -10.67
C ARG A 52 -15.22 -5.25 -10.22
N ILE A 53 -15.34 -4.29 -11.12
CA ILE A 53 -15.13 -2.86 -10.89
C ILE A 53 -16.43 -2.19 -10.44
N VAL A 54 -16.36 -1.39 -9.37
CA VAL A 54 -17.51 -0.65 -8.83
C VAL A 54 -17.75 0.62 -9.64
N LEU A 55 -18.92 0.71 -10.29
CA LEU A 55 -19.41 1.91 -10.95
C LEU A 55 -19.75 3.01 -9.93
N ALA A 56 -19.80 4.27 -10.37
CA ALA A 56 -20.20 5.40 -9.53
C ALA A 56 -21.62 5.26 -8.95
N GLY A 57 -22.50 4.50 -9.63
CA GLY A 57 -23.84 4.15 -9.13
C GLY A 57 -23.86 3.04 -8.06
N GLY A 58 -22.70 2.47 -7.70
CA GLY A 58 -22.57 1.45 -6.66
C GLY A 58 -22.65 -0.01 -7.15
N THR A 59 -23.14 -0.24 -8.37
CA THR A 59 -23.12 -1.57 -9.01
C THR A 59 -21.70 -1.98 -9.39
N ALA A 60 -21.35 -3.26 -9.25
CA ALA A 60 -20.07 -3.78 -9.72
C ALA A 60 -20.26 -4.60 -11.01
N VAL A 61 -19.43 -4.36 -12.03
CA VAL A 61 -19.44 -5.05 -13.34
C VAL A 61 -18.06 -5.60 -13.66
N ALA A 62 -17.96 -6.60 -14.54
CA ALA A 62 -16.66 -7.13 -14.96
C ALA A 62 -15.87 -6.07 -15.75
N ALA A 63 -14.53 -6.08 -15.67
CA ALA A 63 -13.68 -5.14 -16.39
C ALA A 63 -13.94 -5.17 -17.91
N THR A 64 -14.15 -6.35 -18.47
CA THR A 64 -14.55 -6.59 -19.87
C THR A 64 -15.88 -5.94 -20.29
N SER A 65 -16.73 -5.55 -19.34
CA SER A 65 -18.04 -4.95 -19.61
C SER A 65 -18.00 -3.42 -19.60
N LEU A 66 -16.86 -2.81 -19.28
CA LEU A 66 -16.71 -1.37 -19.20
C LEU A 66 -16.44 -0.76 -20.58
N ALA A 67 -16.95 0.44 -20.81
CA ALA A 67 -16.76 1.18 -22.05
C ALA A 67 -16.40 2.65 -21.79
N PRO A 68 -15.84 3.36 -22.78
CA PRO A 68 -15.65 4.81 -22.68
C PRO A 68 -16.97 5.54 -22.32
N GLY A 69 -16.87 6.48 -21.37
CA GLY A 69 -17.99 7.22 -20.79
C GLY A 69 -18.55 6.61 -19.50
N ASP A 70 -18.25 5.34 -19.19
CA ASP A 70 -18.61 4.75 -17.90
C ASP A 70 -17.89 5.47 -16.75
N ARG A 71 -18.62 5.65 -15.64
CA ARG A 71 -18.07 6.27 -14.43
C ARG A 71 -17.85 5.23 -13.35
N ILE A 72 -16.63 5.19 -12.81
CA ILE A 72 -16.19 4.22 -11.79
C ILE A 72 -15.86 4.91 -10.47
N CYS A 73 -15.96 4.16 -9.38
CA CYS A 73 -15.40 4.55 -8.08
C CYS A 73 -13.93 4.18 -8.02
N LEU A 74 -13.08 5.06 -7.51
CA LEU A 74 -11.69 4.77 -7.16
C LEU A 74 -11.59 4.29 -5.70
N GLU A 75 -10.46 3.66 -5.35
CA GLU A 75 -10.22 3.13 -3.99
C GLU A 75 -10.24 4.21 -2.89
N ASP A 76 -9.81 5.43 -3.23
CA ASP A 76 -9.85 6.61 -2.36
C ASP A 76 -11.24 7.25 -2.22
N GLY A 77 -12.25 6.70 -2.93
CA GLY A 77 -13.61 7.19 -2.94
C GLY A 77 -13.91 8.28 -3.97
N ALA A 78 -12.91 8.75 -4.74
CA ALA A 78 -13.14 9.62 -5.88
C ALA A 78 -13.88 8.86 -7.01
N THR A 79 -14.31 9.60 -8.03
CA THR A 79 -14.87 9.00 -9.26
C THR A 79 -14.02 9.35 -10.47
N ALA A 80 -13.87 8.40 -11.39
CA ALA A 80 -13.23 8.63 -12.67
C ALA A 80 -14.17 8.25 -13.82
N GLU A 81 -13.93 8.85 -14.98
CA GLU A 81 -14.59 8.51 -16.24
C GLU A 81 -13.63 7.73 -17.13
N ILE A 82 -14.08 6.58 -17.64
CA ILE A 82 -13.30 5.76 -18.57
C ILE A 82 -13.23 6.47 -19.91
N THR A 83 -12.02 6.66 -20.43
CA THR A 83 -11.78 7.31 -21.73
C THR A 83 -11.44 6.30 -22.81
N HIS A 84 -10.83 5.17 -22.45
CA HIS A 84 -10.43 4.12 -23.39
C HIS A 84 -10.30 2.77 -22.68
N THR A 85 -10.51 1.69 -23.43
CA THR A 85 -10.39 0.30 -22.97
C THR A 85 -9.64 -0.51 -24.02
N GLU A 86 -8.66 -1.30 -23.60
CA GLU A 86 -7.84 -2.12 -24.49
C GLU A 86 -7.71 -3.55 -23.94
N ASP A 87 -7.85 -4.53 -24.82
CA ASP A 87 -7.55 -5.93 -24.54
C ASP A 87 -6.07 -6.19 -24.89
N VAL A 88 -5.25 -6.48 -23.88
CA VAL A 88 -3.82 -6.73 -24.09
C VAL A 88 -3.50 -8.22 -23.87
N PRO A 89 -2.71 -8.85 -24.76
CA PRO A 89 -2.14 -10.15 -24.49
C PRO A 89 -1.32 -10.11 -23.20
N TRP A 90 -1.49 -11.13 -22.36
CA TRP A 90 -0.85 -11.24 -21.07
C TRP A 90 -0.20 -12.59 -20.91
N GLU A 91 1.13 -12.57 -20.81
CA GLU A 91 1.90 -13.77 -20.52
C GLU A 91 2.09 -13.90 -18.99
N PRO A 92 2.29 -15.10 -18.46
CA PRO A 92 2.73 -15.27 -17.08
C PRO A 92 4.00 -14.45 -16.81
N TYR A 93 4.11 -13.87 -15.61
CA TYR A 93 5.30 -13.11 -15.24
C TYR A 93 6.53 -14.03 -15.25
N ASP A 94 7.57 -13.60 -15.97
CA ASP A 94 8.87 -14.25 -16.00
C ASP A 94 9.81 -13.49 -15.04
N PRO A 95 10.25 -14.10 -13.92
CA PRO A 95 11.10 -13.43 -12.95
C PRO A 95 12.50 -13.10 -13.51
N GLU A 96 12.90 -13.67 -14.65
CA GLU A 96 14.14 -13.30 -15.35
C GLU A 96 13.99 -12.00 -16.16
N GLN A 97 12.76 -11.56 -16.40
CA GLN A 97 12.47 -10.32 -17.12
C GLN A 97 12.25 -9.14 -16.15
N PRO A 98 12.50 -7.90 -16.62
CA PRO A 98 12.15 -6.71 -15.87
C PRO A 98 10.67 -6.73 -15.45
N PRO A 99 10.35 -6.34 -14.20
CA PRO A 99 8.98 -6.22 -13.74
C PRO A 99 8.13 -5.36 -14.68
N ARG A 100 6.89 -5.78 -14.92
CA ARG A 100 5.98 -5.10 -15.84
C ARG A 100 5.32 -3.90 -15.18
N ILE A 101 5.09 -2.86 -15.97
CA ILE A 101 4.26 -1.73 -15.55
C ILE A 101 2.80 -2.13 -15.75
N VAL A 102 2.05 -2.23 -14.65
CA VAL A 102 0.62 -2.58 -14.65
C VAL A 102 -0.28 -1.35 -14.50
N GLY A 103 0.31 -0.19 -14.18
CA GLY A 103 -0.43 1.05 -14.16
C GLY A 103 0.46 2.28 -14.28
N THR A 104 -0.11 3.36 -14.75
CA THR A 104 0.53 4.67 -14.83
C THR A 104 -0.46 5.75 -14.41
N VAL A 105 0.05 6.83 -13.84
CA VAL A 105 -0.74 8.03 -13.60
C VAL A 105 0.06 9.27 -13.93
N LYS A 106 -0.60 10.24 -14.56
CA LYS A 106 -0.17 11.61 -14.71
C LYS A 106 -1.13 12.50 -13.94
N PHE A 107 -0.64 13.16 -12.89
CA PHE A 107 -1.36 14.21 -12.19
C PHE A 107 -0.95 15.58 -12.73
N THR A 108 -1.93 16.46 -12.93
CA THR A 108 -1.73 17.87 -13.27
C THR A 108 -2.52 18.74 -12.29
N GLY A 109 -1.87 19.70 -11.66
CA GLY A 109 -2.51 20.58 -10.68
C GLY A 109 -1.51 21.20 -9.70
N TYR A 110 -2.05 21.76 -8.61
CA TYR A 110 -1.27 22.43 -7.57
C TYR A 110 -0.91 21.45 -6.45
N PHE A 111 0.34 20.99 -6.41
CA PHE A 111 0.80 19.97 -5.46
C PHE A 111 1.97 20.44 -4.60
N GLN A 112 2.12 19.81 -3.44
CA GLN A 112 3.33 19.95 -2.66
C GLN A 112 4.47 19.19 -3.36
N ARG A 113 5.57 19.89 -3.60
CA ARG A 113 6.75 19.42 -4.30
C ARG A 113 7.99 19.66 -3.45
N ILE A 114 8.97 18.79 -3.63
CA ILE A 114 10.33 18.95 -3.16
C ILE A 114 11.27 18.55 -4.29
N ASP A 115 12.28 19.37 -4.50
CA ASP A 115 13.38 19.05 -5.41
C ASP A 115 14.64 18.73 -4.61
N PHE A 116 15.44 17.81 -5.14
CA PHE A 116 16.75 17.45 -4.60
C PHE A 116 17.72 17.06 -5.70
N GLY A 117 19.01 17.02 -5.39
CA GLY A 117 20.05 16.56 -6.29
C GLY A 117 21.10 15.74 -5.57
N VAL A 118 21.74 14.83 -6.30
CA VAL A 118 22.83 13.97 -5.81
C VAL A 118 24.14 14.33 -6.50
N PHE A 119 25.27 14.05 -5.85
CA PHE A 119 26.59 14.30 -6.46
C PHE A 119 26.77 13.52 -7.76
N GLY A 120 27.11 14.24 -8.84
CA GLY A 120 27.31 13.65 -10.17
C GLY A 120 26.03 13.20 -10.87
N GLY A 121 24.85 13.55 -10.33
CA GLY A 121 23.55 13.25 -10.93
C GLY A 121 22.73 14.50 -11.26
N GLY A 122 21.55 14.28 -11.82
CA GLY A 122 20.56 15.32 -12.12
C GLY A 122 19.71 15.68 -10.90
N SER A 123 18.89 16.73 -11.07
CA SER A 123 17.86 17.09 -10.10
C SER A 123 16.62 16.22 -10.26
N VAL A 124 16.01 15.80 -9.15
CA VAL A 124 14.74 15.08 -9.12
C VAL A 124 13.71 15.92 -8.38
N GLY A 125 12.54 16.12 -9.01
CA GLY A 125 11.38 16.75 -8.39
C GLY A 125 10.32 15.70 -8.08
N THR A 126 9.79 15.70 -6.86
CA THR A 126 8.83 14.70 -6.39
C THR A 126 7.95 15.26 -5.27
N THR A 127 7.03 14.44 -4.76
CA THR A 127 6.26 14.77 -3.55
C THR A 127 7.10 14.48 -2.30
N PRO A 128 6.94 15.26 -1.21
CA PRO A 128 7.71 15.06 0.04
C PRO A 128 7.66 13.64 0.62
N GLU A 129 6.52 12.96 0.48
CA GLU A 129 6.27 11.63 1.03
C GLU A 129 6.76 10.49 0.13
N HIS A 130 7.25 10.80 -1.07
CA HIS A 130 7.74 9.77 -1.99
C HIS A 130 9.02 9.14 -1.46
N ALA A 131 9.05 7.81 -1.41
CA ALA A 131 10.06 7.09 -0.65
C ALA A 131 11.24 6.64 -1.51
N PHE A 132 12.46 6.90 -1.05
CA PHE A 132 13.71 6.45 -1.67
C PHE A 132 14.45 5.51 -0.74
N TRP A 133 15.28 4.61 -1.30
CA TRP A 133 16.07 3.71 -0.47
C TRP A 133 17.28 4.43 0.13
N SER A 134 17.28 4.58 1.46
CA SER A 134 18.43 5.07 2.22
C SER A 134 19.36 3.90 2.55
N ILE A 135 20.60 3.94 2.08
CA ILE A 135 21.63 2.96 2.43
C ILE A 135 22.03 3.13 3.90
N ASP A 136 22.13 4.37 4.36
CA ASP A 136 22.57 4.67 5.73
C ASP A 136 21.57 4.15 6.78
N ARG A 137 20.27 4.16 6.45
CA ARG A 137 19.19 3.66 7.33
C ARG A 137 18.73 2.25 6.98
N ASN A 138 19.13 1.73 5.81
CA ASN A 138 18.73 0.43 5.29
C ASN A 138 17.18 0.27 5.24
N SER A 139 16.50 1.32 4.77
CA SER A 139 15.04 1.42 4.73
C SER A 139 14.55 2.33 3.59
N TRP A 140 13.28 2.18 3.23
CA TRP A 140 12.57 3.11 2.37
C TRP A 140 12.09 4.30 3.18
N GLU A 141 12.54 5.50 2.83
CA GLU A 141 12.27 6.71 3.60
C GLU A 141 11.68 7.80 2.71
N PRO A 142 10.70 8.58 3.19
CA PRO A 142 10.25 9.78 2.51
C PRO A 142 11.43 10.71 2.23
N ILE A 143 11.54 11.22 1.00
CA ILE A 143 12.68 12.07 0.62
C ILE A 143 12.79 13.32 1.50
N ALA A 144 11.68 13.87 1.99
CA ALA A 144 11.68 15.02 2.88
C ALA A 144 12.31 14.74 4.26
N SER A 145 12.54 13.47 4.61
CA SER A 145 13.22 13.07 5.84
C SER A 145 14.74 12.92 5.68
N PHE A 146 15.27 12.95 4.46
CA PHE A 146 16.69 12.75 4.21
C PHE A 146 17.53 13.93 4.70
N GLN A 147 18.77 13.63 5.08
CA GLN A 147 19.76 14.62 5.47
C GLN A 147 20.81 14.82 4.37
N LEU A 148 21.41 16.00 4.29
CA LEU A 148 22.50 16.25 3.34
C LEU A 148 23.64 15.26 3.58
N GLY A 149 24.18 14.71 2.48
CA GLY A 149 25.21 13.68 2.49
C GLY A 149 24.71 12.24 2.64
N GLU A 150 23.44 12.04 2.99
CA GLU A 150 22.83 10.71 3.13
C GLU A 150 22.93 9.91 1.82
N ALA A 151 23.22 8.62 1.95
CA ALA A 151 23.48 7.72 0.83
C ALA A 151 22.18 7.11 0.28
N LEU A 152 21.90 7.34 -1.00
CA LEU A 152 20.82 6.73 -1.77
C LEU A 152 21.37 5.57 -2.63
N LEU A 153 20.55 4.55 -2.84
CA LEU A 153 20.88 3.43 -3.72
C LEU A 153 20.53 3.73 -5.18
N THR A 154 21.50 3.52 -6.07
CA THR A 154 21.34 3.63 -7.52
C THR A 154 20.90 2.31 -8.15
N GLY A 155 20.41 2.36 -9.39
CA GLY A 155 20.09 1.21 -10.21
C GLY A 155 21.25 0.24 -10.42
N GLY A 156 22.47 0.76 -10.52
CA GLY A 156 23.71 -0.03 -10.61
C GLY A 156 24.15 -0.69 -9.30
N GLY A 157 23.43 -0.48 -8.20
CA GLY A 157 23.78 -1.02 -6.89
C GLY A 157 24.89 -0.24 -6.17
N THR A 158 25.13 1.01 -6.58
CA THR A 158 26.12 1.91 -5.98
C THR A 158 25.49 3.05 -5.20
N VAL A 159 26.35 3.93 -4.67
CA VAL A 159 25.95 5.00 -3.75
C VAL A 159 25.88 6.32 -4.49
N ALA A 160 24.72 6.99 -4.43
CA ALA A 160 24.58 8.40 -4.77
C ALA A 160 24.35 9.20 -3.47
N ARG A 161 25.19 10.19 -3.19
CA ARG A 161 25.04 11.01 -1.97
C ARG A 161 24.18 12.24 -2.24
N LEU A 162 23.24 12.52 -1.34
CA LEU A 162 22.41 13.71 -1.39
C LEU A 162 23.29 14.97 -1.30
N GLN A 163 23.28 15.80 -2.33
CA GLN A 163 24.09 17.02 -2.38
C GLN A 163 23.31 18.22 -1.85
N TRP A 164 22.04 18.33 -2.23
CA TRP A 164 21.15 19.40 -1.80
C TRP A 164 19.70 18.91 -1.82
N ILE A 165 18.87 19.53 -0.99
CA ILE A 165 17.43 19.30 -0.94
C ILE A 165 16.74 20.63 -0.63
N SER A 166 15.72 20.95 -1.40
CA SER A 166 14.89 22.14 -1.17
C SER A 166 13.97 21.95 0.04
N LYS A 167 13.41 23.03 0.57
CA LYS A 167 12.25 22.93 1.47
C LYS A 167 11.02 22.54 0.63
N PRO A 168 10.06 21.78 1.17
CA PRO A 168 8.79 21.55 0.49
C PRO A 168 8.12 22.88 0.13
N TYR A 169 7.62 22.98 -1.09
CA TYR A 169 6.90 24.14 -1.61
C TYR A 169 5.71 23.68 -2.46
N PHE A 170 4.73 24.54 -2.68
CA PHE A 170 3.62 24.22 -3.58
C PHE A 170 3.85 24.85 -4.95
N ALA A 171 3.52 24.11 -6.01
CA ALA A 171 3.60 24.59 -7.38
C ALA A 171 2.56 23.92 -8.26
N ASP A 172 2.16 24.63 -9.32
CA ASP A 172 1.47 24.01 -10.44
C ASP A 172 2.47 23.15 -11.20
N CYS A 173 2.26 21.84 -11.19
CA CYS A 173 3.16 20.90 -11.81
C CYS A 173 2.46 19.68 -12.36
N GLU A 174 3.22 18.95 -13.18
CA GLU A 174 2.87 17.61 -13.59
C GLU A 174 3.66 16.61 -12.74
N LEU A 175 2.98 15.65 -12.14
CA LEU A 175 3.59 14.54 -11.41
C LEU A 175 3.24 13.23 -12.11
N ARG A 176 4.19 12.29 -12.12
CA ARG A 176 4.02 10.98 -12.73
C ARG A 176 4.36 9.89 -11.74
N ASN A 177 3.64 8.79 -11.84
CA ASN A 177 3.89 7.58 -11.06
C ASN A 177 3.52 6.35 -11.89
N ILE A 178 4.12 5.22 -11.56
CA ILE A 178 3.88 3.93 -12.22
C ILE A 178 3.62 2.88 -11.15
N GLU A 179 2.75 1.93 -11.44
CA GLU A 179 2.58 0.71 -10.64
C GLU A 179 3.32 -0.43 -11.33
N VAL A 180 4.19 -1.08 -10.58
CA VAL A 180 5.02 -2.18 -11.06
C VAL A 180 4.50 -3.48 -10.45
N GLU A 181 4.26 -4.48 -11.29
CA GLU A 181 3.77 -5.80 -10.90
C GLU A 181 4.64 -6.39 -9.77
N GLU A 182 4.00 -6.79 -8.67
CA GLU A 182 4.57 -7.44 -7.46
C GLU A 182 5.57 -6.64 -6.61
N VAL A 183 6.44 -5.82 -7.21
CA VAL A 183 7.63 -5.29 -6.51
C VAL A 183 7.51 -3.83 -6.06
N HIS A 184 6.57 -3.06 -6.62
CA HIS A 184 6.27 -1.65 -6.25
C HIS A 184 7.51 -0.73 -6.13
N ARG A 185 8.56 -1.02 -6.91
CA ARG A 185 9.82 -0.29 -6.93
C ARG A 185 10.29 -0.06 -8.35
N TYR A 186 10.87 1.10 -8.58
CA TYR A 186 11.41 1.49 -9.89
C TYR A 186 12.51 2.53 -9.70
N GLN A 187 13.13 2.94 -10.80
CA GLN A 187 14.23 3.90 -10.80
C GLN A 187 13.77 5.23 -11.38
N VAL A 188 14.23 6.34 -10.82
CA VAL A 188 13.91 7.70 -11.29
C VAL A 188 15.14 8.60 -11.31
N GLY A 189 15.10 9.60 -12.18
CA GLY A 189 16.16 10.59 -12.30
C GLY A 189 17.47 10.02 -12.86
N GLU A 190 18.50 10.85 -12.83
CA GLU A 190 19.85 10.51 -13.28
C GLU A 190 20.80 10.52 -12.07
N ALA A 191 21.49 9.42 -11.84
CA ALA A 191 22.58 9.28 -10.89
C ALA A 191 23.81 8.67 -11.61
N PRO A 192 25.01 8.69 -11.01
CA PRO A 192 26.25 8.24 -11.66
C PRO A 192 26.18 6.84 -12.29
N GLU A 193 25.35 5.94 -11.75
CA GLU A 193 25.15 4.58 -12.26
C GLU A 193 23.66 4.20 -12.32
N GLY A 194 22.91 4.90 -13.18
CA GLY A 194 21.48 4.64 -13.43
C GLY A 194 20.56 5.60 -12.67
N GLY A 195 19.30 5.22 -12.44
CA GLY A 195 18.37 6.03 -11.66
C GLY A 195 18.47 5.73 -10.16
N LEU A 196 17.79 6.55 -9.34
CA LEU A 196 17.64 6.32 -7.91
C LEU A 196 16.47 5.37 -7.65
N TRP A 197 16.67 4.39 -6.76
CA TRP A 197 15.59 3.50 -6.35
C TRP A 197 14.53 4.25 -5.54
N THR A 198 13.27 4.11 -5.98
CA THR A 198 12.09 4.65 -5.32
C THR A 198 11.02 3.57 -5.15
N HIS A 199 10.06 3.81 -4.25
CA HIS A 199 8.96 2.90 -3.94
C HIS A 199 7.61 3.63 -3.80
N ASN A 200 6.57 3.08 -4.38
CA ASN A 200 5.23 3.69 -4.45
C ASN A 200 4.15 2.94 -3.61
N GLY A 201 4.47 1.76 -3.05
CA GLY A 201 3.51 0.86 -2.40
C GLY A 201 3.30 1.00 -0.87
N MET A 202 3.96 1.93 -0.16
CA MET A 202 3.96 1.93 1.33
C MET A 202 2.69 2.53 1.99
N GLY A 203 1.59 2.71 1.27
CA GLY A 203 0.36 3.30 1.83
C GLY A 203 0.43 4.81 2.12
N ASN A 204 1.53 5.48 1.76
CA ASN A 204 1.77 6.91 1.99
C ASN A 204 1.16 7.82 0.90
N GLY A 205 0.08 7.39 0.25
CA GLY A 205 -0.68 8.24 -0.70
C GLY A 205 -0.04 8.47 -2.07
N CYS A 206 1.14 7.91 -2.37
CA CYS A 206 1.76 8.00 -3.69
C CYS A 206 1.55 6.71 -4.51
N GLN A 207 0.30 6.26 -4.66
CA GLN A 207 -0.07 5.09 -5.48
C GLN A 207 -0.77 5.55 -6.76
N VAL A 208 -0.76 4.69 -7.79
CA VAL A 208 -1.64 4.86 -8.94
C VAL A 208 -3.08 4.67 -8.46
N PRO A 209 -3.99 5.66 -8.58
CA PRO A 209 -5.36 5.53 -8.09
C PRO A 209 -6.09 4.44 -8.86
N LYS A 210 -6.42 3.33 -8.18
CA LYS A 210 -7.06 2.18 -8.82
C LYS A 210 -8.57 2.31 -8.76
N ALA A 211 -9.23 1.77 -9.77
CA ALA A 211 -10.64 1.44 -9.68
C ALA A 211 -10.93 0.53 -8.48
N LYS A 212 -11.96 0.87 -7.73
CA LYS A 212 -12.41 0.08 -6.58
C LYS A 212 -13.00 -1.24 -7.06
N THR A 213 -12.51 -2.35 -6.51
CA THR A 213 -12.95 -3.69 -6.94
C THR A 213 -13.67 -4.45 -5.83
N VAL A 214 -14.48 -5.45 -6.23
CA VAL A 214 -15.13 -6.39 -5.31
C VAL A 214 -14.44 -7.74 -5.41
N PRO A 215 -14.05 -8.37 -4.28
CA PRO A 215 -13.38 -9.67 -4.31
C PRO A 215 -14.20 -10.74 -5.06
N ARG A 216 -13.54 -11.48 -5.95
CA ARG A 216 -14.10 -12.53 -6.83
C ARG A 216 -14.96 -13.57 -6.08
N ASN A 217 -14.61 -13.87 -4.82
CA ASN A 217 -15.25 -14.92 -4.01
C ASN A 217 -16.44 -14.44 -3.15
N LYS A 218 -17.02 -13.27 -3.42
CA LYS A 218 -18.03 -12.68 -2.53
C LYS A 218 -19.34 -12.24 -3.21
N SER A 219 -19.60 -12.69 -4.42
CA SER A 219 -20.79 -12.31 -5.18
C SER A 219 -22.12 -12.90 -4.68
N SER A 220 -22.13 -13.87 -3.75
CA SER A 220 -23.41 -14.34 -3.15
C SER A 220 -23.58 -14.06 -1.65
N ALA A 221 -22.52 -13.77 -0.88
CA ALA A 221 -22.64 -13.67 0.59
C ALA A 221 -22.72 -12.24 1.15
N ILE A 222 -22.27 -11.22 0.41
CA ILE A 222 -22.23 -9.85 0.95
C ILE A 222 -23.63 -9.21 1.01
N LEU A 223 -24.57 -9.60 0.15
CA LEU A 223 -25.92 -9.03 0.18
C LEU A 223 -26.77 -9.58 1.33
N ASP A 224 -26.50 -10.79 1.82
CA ASP A 224 -27.24 -11.39 2.94
C ASP A 224 -26.63 -11.05 4.32
N ASP A 225 -25.29 -10.99 4.45
CA ASP A 225 -24.63 -10.73 5.76
C ASP A 225 -24.78 -9.28 6.28
N LEU A 226 -25.11 -8.34 5.39
CA LEU A 226 -25.36 -6.93 5.76
C LEU A 226 -26.76 -6.68 6.32
N VAL A 227 -27.66 -7.66 6.22
CA VAL A 227 -29.04 -7.57 6.71
C VAL A 227 -29.20 -8.26 8.08
N ASP A 228 -28.33 -9.21 8.45
CA ASP A 228 -28.55 -10.06 9.65
C ASP A 228 -27.44 -10.03 10.72
N SER A 229 -26.57 -9.02 10.71
CA SER A 229 -25.45 -8.90 11.68
C SER A 229 -25.88 -8.40 13.09
N GLY A 230 -27.04 -8.85 13.56
CA GLY A 230 -27.54 -8.64 14.91
C GLY A 230 -26.96 -9.60 15.96
N ASN A 231 -26.39 -10.76 15.58
CA ASN A 231 -25.87 -11.72 16.55
C ASN A 231 -24.85 -12.68 15.91
N VAL A 232 -23.55 -12.44 16.10
CA VAL A 232 -22.52 -13.48 15.88
C VAL A 232 -21.85 -13.78 17.22
N GLN A 233 -22.23 -14.90 17.83
CA GLN A 233 -21.44 -15.52 18.90
C GLN A 233 -20.26 -16.27 18.27
N ILE A 234 -19.04 -15.88 18.64
CA ILE A 234 -17.80 -16.55 18.21
C ILE A 234 -17.54 -17.74 19.14
N LYS A 235 -17.64 -18.97 18.60
CA LYS A 235 -17.16 -20.18 19.28
C LYS A 235 -15.66 -20.35 19.03
N THR A 236 -14.86 -20.34 20.09
CA THR A 236 -13.43 -20.66 20.05
C THR A 236 -13.23 -22.18 20.01
N ALA A 237 -12.64 -22.71 18.93
CA ALA A 237 -12.18 -24.10 18.88
C ALA A 237 -10.85 -24.25 19.66
N LYS A 238 -10.74 -25.32 20.45
CA LYS A 238 -9.59 -25.63 21.31
C LYS A 238 -8.95 -26.95 20.86
N GLY A 239 -7.63 -26.93 20.65
CA GLY A 239 -6.76 -28.10 20.38
C GLY A 239 -5.99 -27.93 19.06
N ALA A 240 -4.68 -28.17 18.93
CA ALA A 240 -3.65 -28.68 19.83
C ALA A 240 -2.28 -28.16 19.34
N GLY A 241 -1.33 -27.96 20.26
CA GLY A 241 0.05 -27.51 19.98
C GLY A 241 0.33 -26.10 20.51
N ALA A 242 0.88 -26.00 21.72
CA ALA A 242 1.15 -24.73 22.42
C ALA A 242 2.32 -23.98 21.77
N THR A 243 2.06 -23.29 20.67
CA THR A 243 2.79 -22.06 20.35
C THR A 243 2.23 -20.96 21.27
N ASN A 244 3.08 -20.08 21.79
CA ASN A 244 2.65 -18.94 22.61
C ASN A 244 1.82 -18.01 21.70
N VAL A 245 0.50 -18.19 21.69
CA VAL A 245 -0.41 -17.36 20.90
C VAL A 245 -0.79 -16.17 21.77
N ASP A 246 -0.07 -15.06 21.62
CA ASP A 246 -0.39 -13.83 22.33
C ASP A 246 -1.59 -13.14 21.67
N ASN A 247 -2.50 -12.65 22.50
CA ASN A 247 -3.67 -11.90 22.06
C ASN A 247 -3.23 -10.45 21.77
N HIS A 248 -3.05 -10.11 20.50
CA HIS A 248 -2.56 -8.82 20.03
C HIS A 248 -3.70 -7.80 19.93
N HIS A 249 -3.46 -6.55 20.34
CA HIS A 249 -4.41 -5.46 20.15
C HIS A 249 -4.09 -4.76 18.84
N ILE A 250 -5.07 -4.67 17.93
CA ILE A 250 -4.93 -3.92 16.68
C ILE A 250 -4.63 -2.45 16.99
N ALA A 251 -5.46 -1.83 17.83
CA ALA A 251 -5.21 -0.54 18.44
C ALA A 251 -4.79 -0.73 19.91
N THR A 252 -3.53 -0.46 20.26
CA THR A 252 -3.01 -0.78 21.60
C THR A 252 -3.62 0.08 22.71
N ASN A 253 -3.96 -0.56 23.84
CA ASN A 253 -4.27 0.09 25.11
C ASN A 253 -3.09 0.10 26.09
N LYS A 254 -1.94 -0.49 25.72
CA LYS A 254 -0.80 -0.72 26.62
C LYS A 254 0.14 0.48 26.75
N SER A 255 0.03 1.46 25.85
CA SER A 255 0.80 2.70 25.88
C SER A 255 -0.12 3.85 26.22
N GLU A 256 0.26 4.72 27.17
CA GLU A 256 -0.52 5.90 27.52
C GLU A 256 -0.71 6.84 26.31
N PHE A 257 0.36 7.03 25.53
CA PHE A 257 0.33 7.88 24.33
C PHE A 257 -0.60 7.31 23.26
N TRP A 258 -0.38 6.07 22.83
CA TRP A 258 -1.20 5.45 21.77
C TRP A 258 -2.63 5.18 22.23
N GLY A 259 -2.82 4.73 23.47
CA GLY A 259 -4.15 4.48 24.02
C GLY A 259 -5.00 5.74 24.08
N ARG A 260 -4.39 6.92 24.30
CA ARG A 260 -5.09 8.21 24.22
C ARG A 260 -5.53 8.51 22.79
N LEU A 261 -4.64 8.38 21.81
CA LEU A 261 -4.95 8.65 20.40
C LEU A 261 -6.00 7.69 19.84
N PHE A 262 -5.94 6.40 20.19
CA PHE A 262 -6.96 5.45 19.75
C PHE A 262 -8.32 5.70 20.40
N LYS A 263 -8.38 6.17 21.66
CA LYS A 263 -9.64 6.57 22.30
C LYS A 263 -10.37 7.69 21.55
N GLU A 264 -9.65 8.62 20.92
CA GLU A 264 -10.27 9.66 20.08
C GLU A 264 -11.14 9.08 18.95
N VAL A 265 -10.81 7.87 18.48
CA VAL A 265 -11.56 7.16 17.43
C VAL A 265 -12.54 6.14 18.03
N PHE A 266 -12.17 5.45 19.10
CA PHE A 266 -12.97 4.38 19.70
C PHE A 266 -14.14 4.90 20.56
N ASP A 267 -13.95 5.98 21.31
CA ASP A 267 -14.97 6.51 22.21
C ASP A 267 -16.22 7.00 21.44
N PRO A 268 -16.09 7.73 20.30
CA PRO A 268 -17.22 8.05 19.44
C PRO A 268 -17.96 6.83 18.87
N ALA A 269 -17.29 5.70 18.71
CA ALA A 269 -17.94 4.46 18.28
C ALA A 269 -18.62 3.70 19.42
N ARG A 270 -18.39 4.13 20.69
CA ARG A 270 -18.75 3.40 21.91
C ARG A 270 -18.21 1.96 21.87
N ILE A 271 -16.95 1.81 21.46
CA ILE A 271 -16.22 0.55 21.43
C ILE A 271 -15.06 0.67 22.40
N SER A 272 -14.90 -0.28 23.31
CA SER A 272 -13.74 -0.30 24.20
C SER A 272 -12.48 -0.69 23.44
N LEU A 273 -11.31 -0.15 23.79
CA LEU A 273 -10.04 -0.69 23.27
C LEU A 273 -9.82 -2.15 23.69
N ASP A 274 -10.49 -2.62 24.74
CA ASP A 274 -10.49 -4.01 25.15
C ASP A 274 -11.55 -4.88 24.46
N ASP A 275 -12.36 -4.30 23.57
CA ASP A 275 -13.39 -5.01 22.84
C ASP A 275 -12.78 -6.18 22.04
N PRO A 276 -13.42 -7.37 22.02
CA PRO A 276 -12.95 -8.50 21.25
C PRO A 276 -12.70 -8.20 19.77
N ILE A 277 -13.39 -7.22 19.16
CA ILE A 277 -13.15 -6.83 17.76
C ILE A 277 -11.78 -6.16 17.53
N ASN A 278 -11.21 -5.56 18.58
CA ASN A 278 -9.88 -4.93 18.55
C ASN A 278 -8.74 -5.91 18.84
N LYS A 279 -9.05 -7.20 19.02
CA LYS A 279 -8.07 -8.23 19.38
C LYS A 279 -7.87 -9.23 18.24
N VAL A 280 -6.66 -9.73 18.05
CA VAL A 280 -6.31 -10.74 17.05
C VAL A 280 -5.22 -11.66 17.59
N MET A 281 -5.34 -12.96 17.33
CA MET A 281 -4.35 -13.95 17.75
C MET A 281 -3.25 -14.05 16.70
N ILE A 282 -2.03 -13.65 17.04
CA ILE A 282 -0.89 -13.66 16.12
C ILE A 282 0.21 -14.54 16.73
N PRO A 283 0.51 -15.71 16.15
CA PRO A 283 1.53 -16.61 16.69
C PRO A 283 2.92 -15.96 16.73
N GLY A 284 3.63 -16.09 17.87
CA GLY A 284 5.05 -15.79 17.97
C GLY A 284 5.43 -14.30 17.99
N HIS A 285 4.48 -13.39 18.13
CA HIS A 285 4.73 -11.96 18.06
C HIS A 285 4.87 -11.29 19.44
N LYS A 286 6.05 -10.71 19.73
CA LYS A 286 6.35 -9.91 20.93
C LYS A 286 7.22 -8.70 20.58
N GLY A 287 6.82 -7.49 20.96
CA GLY A 287 7.62 -6.28 20.76
C GLY A 287 6.84 -4.98 21.04
N GLY A 288 7.49 -3.83 20.88
CA GLY A 288 6.83 -2.53 20.79
C GLY A 288 6.67 -2.15 19.33
N HIS A 289 5.52 -1.58 18.94
CA HIS A 289 5.17 -1.35 17.52
C HIS A 289 4.77 0.12 17.29
N GLY A 290 5.73 1.04 17.33
CA GLY A 290 5.48 2.48 17.21
C GLY A 290 4.94 2.86 15.83
N PHE A 291 5.61 2.47 14.76
CA PHE A 291 5.17 2.78 13.39
C PHE A 291 3.88 2.05 13.02
N TYR A 292 3.73 0.80 13.46
CA TYR A 292 2.48 0.06 13.32
C TYR A 292 1.28 0.83 13.91
N ASN A 293 1.39 1.33 15.15
CA ASN A 293 0.30 2.05 15.78
C ASN A 293 -0.07 3.33 15.01
N TYR A 294 0.91 4.00 14.40
CA TYR A 294 0.67 5.14 13.52
C TYR A 294 -0.15 4.73 12.29
N VAL A 295 0.27 3.68 11.58
CA VAL A 295 -0.42 3.17 10.38
C VAL A 295 -1.86 2.75 10.71
N ILE A 296 -2.08 2.08 11.85
CA ILE A 296 -3.42 1.72 12.31
C ILE A 296 -4.25 2.96 12.62
N LEU A 297 -3.71 3.93 13.36
CA LEU A 297 -4.44 5.15 13.74
C LEU A 297 -4.91 5.93 12.51
N GLU A 298 -4.03 6.14 11.53
CA GLU A 298 -4.36 6.88 10.31
C GLU A 298 -5.47 6.18 9.52
N ARG A 299 -5.38 4.86 9.33
CA ARG A 299 -6.43 4.09 8.65
C ARG A 299 -7.77 4.19 9.35
N LEU A 300 -7.79 4.06 10.69
CA LEU A 300 -9.02 4.16 11.47
C LEU A 300 -9.61 5.58 11.44
N LYS A 301 -8.77 6.63 11.46
CA LYS A 301 -9.21 8.03 11.31
C LYS A 301 -9.76 8.30 9.91
N ASP A 302 -9.15 7.74 8.87
CA ASP A 302 -9.54 7.95 7.48
C ASP A 302 -10.95 7.39 7.20
N VAL A 303 -11.24 6.15 7.62
CA VAL A 303 -12.54 5.51 7.35
C VAL A 303 -13.73 6.18 8.06
N VAL A 304 -13.48 6.96 9.11
CA VAL A 304 -14.52 7.71 9.84
C VAL A 304 -14.47 9.22 9.56
N ARG A 305 -13.58 9.67 8.67
CA ARG A 305 -13.44 11.09 8.33
C ARG A 305 -14.75 11.62 7.75
N GLY A 306 -15.22 12.75 8.29
CA GLY A 306 -16.48 13.38 7.87
C GLY A 306 -17.76 12.64 8.28
N VAL A 307 -17.65 11.56 9.07
CA VAL A 307 -18.80 10.84 9.61
C VAL A 307 -19.14 11.39 10.99
N ASN A 308 -20.42 11.66 11.26
CA ASN A 308 -20.85 12.19 12.55
C ASN A 308 -20.42 11.25 13.71
N PRO A 309 -19.61 11.72 14.67
CA PRO A 309 -19.28 10.99 15.90
C PRO A 309 -20.54 10.48 16.62
N ASN A 310 -20.45 9.38 17.37
CA ASN A 310 -21.58 8.78 18.11
C ASN A 310 -22.71 8.20 17.24
N SER A 311 -22.58 8.22 15.91
CA SER A 311 -23.57 7.62 15.01
C SER A 311 -23.35 6.12 14.82
N GLN A 312 -24.43 5.39 14.52
CA GLN A 312 -24.34 3.97 14.15
C GLN A 312 -23.51 3.75 12.87
N ARG A 313 -23.46 4.75 11.98
CA ARG A 313 -22.60 4.71 10.78
C ARG A 313 -21.12 4.75 11.15
N TYR A 314 -20.73 5.65 12.05
CA TYR A 314 -19.36 5.73 12.59
C TYR A 314 -18.93 4.39 13.20
N LYS A 315 -19.77 3.86 14.09
CA LYS A 315 -19.53 2.56 14.73
C LYS A 315 -19.33 1.43 13.72
N ARG A 316 -20.23 1.30 12.73
CA ARG A 316 -20.12 0.25 11.70
C ARG A 316 -18.88 0.37 10.83
N LEU A 317 -18.48 1.58 10.46
CA LEU A 317 -17.27 1.81 9.67
C LEU A 317 -16.01 1.43 10.45
N LEU A 318 -15.94 1.84 11.73
CA LEU A 318 -14.81 1.47 12.58
C LEU A 318 -14.72 -0.04 12.79
N GLN A 319 -15.84 -0.71 13.09
CA GLN A 319 -15.88 -2.17 13.24
C GLN A 319 -15.47 -2.90 11.96
N ARG A 320 -15.95 -2.44 10.80
CA ARG A 320 -15.59 -2.99 9.50
C ARG A 320 -14.09 -2.89 9.26
N GLU A 321 -13.48 -1.74 9.54
CA GLU A 321 -12.04 -1.55 9.33
C GLU A 321 -11.20 -2.41 10.26
N LEU A 322 -11.60 -2.55 11.53
CA LEU A 322 -10.93 -3.48 12.46
C LEU A 322 -10.95 -4.93 11.97
N LEU A 323 -12.05 -5.36 11.33
CA LEU A 323 -12.13 -6.70 10.72
C LEU A 323 -11.24 -6.84 9.46
N ILE A 324 -11.10 -5.78 8.67
CA ILE A 324 -10.20 -5.75 7.52
C ILE A 324 -8.74 -5.84 7.99
N ILE A 325 -8.36 -5.01 8.96
CA ILE A 325 -7.03 -5.02 9.56
C ILE A 325 -6.72 -6.39 10.18
N ARG A 326 -7.66 -6.94 10.96
CA ARG A 326 -7.52 -8.30 11.52
C ARG A 326 -7.17 -9.32 10.44
N ARG A 327 -7.87 -9.28 9.30
CA ARG A 327 -7.63 -10.21 8.20
C ARG A 327 -6.24 -10.03 7.60
N GLN A 328 -5.80 -8.79 7.39
CA GLN A 328 -4.47 -8.51 6.87
C GLN A 328 -3.37 -8.98 7.83
N LEU A 329 -3.54 -8.79 9.13
CA LEU A 329 -2.57 -9.24 10.14
C LEU A 329 -2.41 -10.76 10.21
N LEU A 330 -3.45 -11.51 9.86
CA LEU A 330 -3.41 -12.97 9.80
C LEU A 330 -2.79 -13.50 8.51
N ASP A 331 -2.67 -12.66 7.48
CA ASP A 331 -2.06 -13.00 6.21
C ASP A 331 -0.62 -12.48 6.17
N GLU A 332 0.32 -13.43 6.30
CA GLU A 332 1.76 -13.13 6.39
C GLU A 332 2.33 -12.49 5.13
N SER A 333 1.64 -12.60 3.99
CA SER A 333 2.05 -11.98 2.73
C SER A 333 1.76 -10.48 2.67
N THR A 334 0.94 -9.95 3.58
CA THR A 334 0.54 -8.54 3.54
C THR A 334 1.62 -7.62 4.11
N ALA A 335 1.74 -6.43 3.52
CA ALA A 335 2.61 -5.37 4.02
C ALA A 335 2.34 -5.03 5.50
N LEU A 336 1.07 -5.07 5.94
CA LEU A 336 0.71 -4.79 7.33
C LEU A 336 1.24 -5.85 8.30
N SER A 337 1.17 -7.14 7.94
CA SER A 337 1.80 -8.21 8.72
C SER A 337 3.32 -8.02 8.76
N GLY A 338 3.93 -7.62 7.64
CA GLY A 338 5.34 -7.25 7.56
C GLY A 338 5.72 -6.13 8.54
N ILE A 339 4.99 -5.01 8.53
CA ILE A 339 5.19 -3.86 9.44
C ILE A 339 5.08 -4.27 10.91
N LEU A 340 4.05 -5.08 11.23
CA LEU A 340 3.86 -5.55 12.59
C LEU A 340 5.06 -6.36 13.09
N ARG A 341 5.63 -7.21 12.22
CA ARG A 341 6.71 -8.14 12.56
C ARG A 341 8.11 -7.51 12.47
N SER A 342 8.28 -6.40 11.74
CA SER A 342 9.57 -5.73 11.54
C SER A 342 9.87 -4.62 12.56
N ALA A 343 8.88 -4.13 13.32
CA ALA A 343 9.07 -3.02 14.24
C ALA A 343 10.00 -3.39 15.41
N SER A 344 11.25 -2.90 15.34
CA SER A 344 12.24 -2.98 16.40
C SER A 344 12.48 -1.60 17.04
N SER A 345 12.73 -1.63 18.34
CA SER A 345 12.70 -0.50 19.27
C SER A 345 13.98 0.37 19.22
N LEU A 346 13.87 1.64 18.82
CA LEU A 346 14.46 2.82 19.51
C LEU A 346 14.20 4.14 18.76
N GLU A 347 14.16 4.14 17.43
CA GLU A 347 13.94 5.36 16.63
C GLU A 347 12.47 5.80 16.58
N GLU A 348 11.53 4.86 16.62
CA GLU A 348 10.09 5.16 16.66
C GLU A 348 9.69 5.93 17.93
N ALA A 349 10.41 5.71 19.04
CA ALA A 349 10.24 6.46 20.28
C ALA A 349 10.74 7.91 20.19
N ARG A 350 11.58 8.24 19.19
CA ARG A 350 11.99 9.63 18.88
C ARG A 350 10.98 10.30 17.96
N LEU A 351 10.44 9.59 16.97
CA LEU A 351 9.40 10.11 16.07
C LEU A 351 8.09 10.43 16.82
N ALA A 352 7.64 9.53 17.70
CA ALA A 352 6.47 9.76 18.55
C ALA A 352 6.68 10.94 19.52
N ARG A 353 7.90 11.13 20.04
CA ARG A 353 8.26 12.29 20.88
C ARG A 353 8.34 13.61 20.12
N SER A 354 8.63 13.58 18.82
CA SER A 354 8.62 14.76 17.94
C SER A 354 7.20 15.21 17.63
N LEU A 355 6.30 14.26 17.33
CA LEU A 355 4.88 14.52 17.04
C LEU A 355 4.11 14.98 18.29
N ALA A 356 4.42 14.42 19.47
CA ALA A 356 3.82 14.84 20.74
C ALA A 356 4.21 16.27 21.19
N ARG A 357 5.17 16.93 20.53
CA ARG A 357 5.52 18.34 20.77
C ARG A 357 4.82 19.31 19.81
N ARG A 358 4.10 18.80 18.81
CA ARG A 358 3.39 19.58 17.79
C ARG A 358 1.86 19.56 17.96
N LEU A 359 1.38 18.78 18.93
CA LEU A 359 0.02 18.80 19.49
C LEU A 359 0.13 19.36 20.91
#